data_AF-A0A938VDJ5-F1
#
_entry.id   AF-A0A938VDJ5-F1
#
_cell.length_a   1.000
_cell.length_b   1.000
_cell.length_c   1.000
_cell.angle_alpha   90.00
_cell.angle_beta   90.00
_cell.angle_gamma   90.00
#
_symmetry.space_group_name_H-M   'P 1'
#
loop_
_entity.id
_entity.type
_entity.pdbx_description
1 polymer ?
#
loop_
_entity_poly.entity_id
_entity_poly.type
_entity_poly.pdbx_seq_one_letter_code
_entity_poly.pdbx_strand_id
1 'polypeptide(L)'
;MPARSILSRIAAFPILRAMREATMRRRAIVVGMDGASMELLRILAAERHLPNISRLMGEGAWSEVIGVFPTLTPPGWTALWTGAWPGTHRVMDFNIHRPGHPLAESDWGINTRLCRAEYLWNAIERGGGDVILVKQEMSWPPTIVRGVQVEGTGPGVSNHHQIAGYHHFVAGRWTSRALEGHRDPETLDPSALQNVREIDPVQFVVSLDGAREADLIVRPLARSQGSMQRGKAGVPKRYVARVAEGRCRVLDDGRREIADLAPGDWSGWIRDRFTIDGTEI
;
A
#
# COMPACT_ATOMS: atom_id res chain seq x y z
N MET A 1 30.61 -24.19 59.22
CA MET A 1 30.98 -24.34 57.79
C MET A 1 29.72 -24.65 57.00
N PRO A 2 29.21 -23.76 56.13
CA PRO A 2 28.18 -24.12 55.16
C PRO A 2 28.82 -24.46 53.81
N ALA A 3 28.27 -25.49 53.17
CA ALA A 3 28.70 -25.99 51.87
C ALA A 3 28.49 -24.94 50.78
N ARG A 4 29.54 -24.67 50.00
CA ARG A 4 29.46 -23.90 48.74
C ARG A 4 28.74 -24.75 47.70
N SER A 5 27.57 -24.31 47.22
CA SER A 5 26.98 -24.88 46.02
C SER A 5 27.76 -24.40 44.80
N ILE A 6 28.45 -25.34 44.15
CA ILE A 6 28.94 -25.17 42.79
C ILE A 6 27.74 -25.44 41.90
N LEU A 7 26.92 -24.40 41.67
CA LEU A 7 26.03 -24.38 40.51
C LEU A 7 26.77 -23.64 39.40
N SER A 8 27.46 -24.46 38.63
CA SER A 8 27.91 -24.24 37.26
C SER A 8 27.11 -23.19 36.51
N ARG A 9 27.81 -22.14 36.06
CA ARG A 9 27.40 -21.29 34.94
C ARG A 9 27.36 -22.16 33.67
N ILE A 10 26.27 -22.91 33.48
CA ILE A 10 26.04 -23.67 32.26
C ILE A 10 25.64 -22.70 31.15
N ALA A 11 26.25 -22.91 29.99
CA ALA A 11 26.07 -22.31 28.69
C ALA A 11 24.61 -22.21 28.16
N ALA A 12 23.72 -21.52 28.89
CA ALA A 12 22.33 -21.31 28.46
C ALA A 12 22.18 -20.16 27.45
N PHE A 13 23.16 -19.25 27.38
CA PHE A 13 23.07 -18.02 26.57
C PHE A 13 23.00 -18.24 25.04
N PRO A 14 23.80 -19.16 24.43
CA PRO A 14 23.73 -19.42 23.00
C PRO A 14 22.45 -20.16 22.60
N ILE A 15 22.00 -21.10 23.44
CA ILE A 15 20.80 -21.91 23.19
C ILE A 15 19.55 -21.03 23.31
N LEU A 16 19.44 -20.19 24.33
CA LEU A 16 18.34 -19.24 24.46
C LEU A 16 18.31 -18.22 23.33
N ARG A 17 19.48 -17.77 22.81
CA ARG A 17 19.56 -16.88 21.65
C ARG A 17 19.14 -17.57 20.36
N ALA A 18 19.63 -18.79 20.11
CA ALA A 18 19.25 -19.58 18.93
C ALA A 18 17.75 -19.98 18.97
N MET A 19 17.21 -20.29 20.14
CA MET A 19 15.77 -20.53 20.32
C MET A 19 14.96 -19.24 20.11
N ARG A 20 15.45 -18.09 20.59
CA ARG A 20 14.82 -16.78 20.35
C ARG A 20 14.85 -16.41 18.86
N GLU A 21 15.97 -16.64 18.18
CA GLU A 21 16.13 -16.46 16.72
C GLU A 21 15.26 -17.44 15.92
N ALA A 22 15.08 -18.68 16.39
CA ALA A 22 14.18 -19.67 15.80
C ALA A 22 12.68 -19.34 16.03
N THR A 23 12.35 -18.65 17.13
CA THR A 23 10.99 -18.17 17.41
C THR A 23 10.67 -16.81 16.79
N MET A 24 11.67 -16.04 16.37
CA MET A 24 11.45 -14.77 15.67
C MET A 24 11.03 -15.06 14.24
N ARG A 25 9.72 -14.95 13.97
CA ARG A 25 9.21 -14.95 12.60
C ARG A 25 9.98 -13.92 11.78
N ARG A 26 10.75 -14.38 10.80
CA ARG A 26 11.39 -13.50 9.83
C ARG A 26 10.29 -12.76 9.08
N ARG A 27 10.37 -11.43 9.08
CA ARG A 27 9.46 -10.56 8.33
C ARG A 27 10.02 -10.40 6.92
N ALA A 28 9.15 -10.44 5.93
CA ALA A 28 9.48 -10.15 4.54
C ALA A 28 8.62 -8.97 4.06
N ILE A 29 9.22 -8.12 3.24
CA ILE A 29 8.51 -7.05 2.53
C ILE A 29 8.75 -7.29 1.05
N VAL A 30 7.66 -7.31 0.28
CA VAL A 30 7.70 -7.38 -1.18
C VAL A 30 7.19 -6.04 -1.69
N VAL A 31 7.99 -5.39 -2.52
CA VAL A 31 7.63 -4.14 -3.19
C VAL A 31 7.61 -4.43 -4.68
N GLY A 32 6.44 -4.31 -5.30
CA GLY A 32 6.32 -4.43 -6.75
C GLY A 32 6.26 -3.06 -7.42
N MET A 33 6.87 -2.96 -8.59
CA MET A 33 6.90 -1.76 -9.43
C MET A 33 6.28 -2.14 -10.78
N ASP A 34 5.07 -1.67 -11.09
CA ASP A 34 4.42 -1.98 -12.36
C ASP A 34 5.18 -1.32 -13.53
N GLY A 35 5.33 -2.06 -14.63
CA GLY A 35 6.08 -1.63 -15.81
C GLY A 35 7.59 -1.51 -15.64
N ALA A 36 8.15 -1.88 -14.48
CA ALA A 36 9.60 -1.81 -14.26
C ALA A 36 10.32 -2.96 -14.98
N SER A 37 11.17 -2.62 -15.95
CA SER A 37 12.09 -3.57 -16.58
C SER A 37 13.47 -3.54 -15.90
N MET A 38 14.08 -4.71 -15.73
CA MET A 38 15.44 -4.79 -15.18
C MET A 38 16.47 -4.07 -16.07
N GLU A 39 16.22 -4.01 -17.38
CA GLU A 39 17.04 -3.22 -18.31
C GLU A 39 17.05 -1.72 -17.93
N LEU A 40 15.87 -1.12 -17.74
CA LEU A 40 15.77 0.29 -17.35
C LEU A 40 16.36 0.54 -15.95
N LEU A 41 16.10 -0.37 -15.00
CA LEU A 41 16.67 -0.26 -13.65
C LEU A 41 18.20 -0.28 -13.68
N ARG A 42 18.81 -1.12 -14.52
CA ARG A 42 20.27 -1.20 -14.68
C ARG A 42 20.86 0.08 -15.26
N ILE A 43 20.24 0.64 -16.31
CA ILE A 43 20.67 1.89 -16.94
C ILE A 43 20.63 3.03 -15.90
N LEU A 44 19.48 3.22 -15.25
CA LEU A 44 19.28 4.31 -14.29
C LEU A 44 20.14 4.15 -13.02
N ALA A 45 20.42 2.91 -12.60
CA ALA A 45 21.35 2.64 -11.51
C ALA A 45 22.79 3.00 -11.88
N ALA A 46 23.25 2.65 -13.10
CA ALA A 46 24.58 2.98 -13.60
C ALA A 46 24.77 4.51 -13.74
N GLU A 47 23.71 5.23 -14.13
CA GLU A 47 23.66 6.70 -14.19
C GLU A 47 23.50 7.37 -12.82
N ARG A 48 23.48 6.59 -11.73
CA ARG A 48 23.36 7.06 -10.33
C ARG A 48 22.02 7.75 -10.01
N HIS A 49 20.99 7.51 -10.81
CA HIS A 49 19.64 8.02 -10.56
C HIS A 49 18.87 7.18 -9.53
N LEU A 50 19.28 5.92 -9.29
CA LEU A 50 18.61 5.00 -8.36
C LEU A 50 19.56 4.52 -7.24
N PRO A 51 19.97 5.39 -6.29
CA PRO A 51 20.97 5.04 -5.27
C PRO A 51 20.53 3.88 -4.36
N ASN A 52 19.24 3.83 -4.00
CA ASN A 52 18.70 2.75 -3.16
C ASN A 52 18.62 1.42 -3.90
N ILE A 53 18.20 1.42 -5.16
CA ILE A 53 18.18 0.20 -5.99
C ILE A 53 19.61 -0.28 -6.25
N SER A 54 20.54 0.63 -6.52
CA SER A 54 21.97 0.30 -6.70
C SER A 54 22.53 -0.41 -5.47
N ARG A 55 22.19 0.08 -4.27
CA ARG A 55 22.57 -0.56 -3.01
C ARG A 55 21.95 -1.96 -2.86
N LEU A 56 20.65 -2.11 -3.15
CA LEU A 56 19.98 -3.41 -3.11
C LEU A 56 20.59 -4.42 -4.08
N MET A 57 20.97 -3.98 -5.28
CA MET A 57 21.63 -4.82 -6.29
C MET A 57 23.05 -5.23 -5.87
N GLY A 58 23.78 -4.37 -5.15
CA GLY A 58 25.14 -4.65 -4.68
C GLY A 58 25.22 -5.49 -3.40
N GLU A 59 24.22 -5.38 -2.52
CA GLU A 59 24.15 -6.12 -1.25
C GLU A 59 23.31 -7.41 -1.34
N GLY A 60 22.51 -7.55 -2.40
CA GLY A 60 21.56 -8.63 -2.58
C GLY A 60 21.81 -9.48 -3.82
N ALA A 61 20.75 -10.12 -4.29
CA ALA A 61 20.75 -10.88 -5.54
C ALA A 61 19.67 -10.32 -6.47
N TRP A 62 19.96 -10.32 -7.76
CA TRP A 62 19.02 -9.89 -8.79
C TRP A 62 19.18 -10.76 -10.05
N SER A 63 18.10 -10.86 -10.81
CA SER A 63 18.09 -11.52 -12.12
C SER A 63 17.11 -10.78 -13.01
N GLU A 64 17.39 -10.79 -14.31
CA GLU A 64 16.36 -10.51 -15.31
C GLU A 64 15.34 -11.65 -15.29
N VAL A 65 14.05 -11.31 -15.40
CA VAL A 65 12.95 -12.27 -15.35
C VAL A 65 12.09 -12.05 -16.59
N ILE A 66 11.78 -13.14 -17.28
CA ILE A 66 10.80 -13.12 -18.36
C ILE A 66 9.43 -13.14 -17.71
N GLY A 67 8.62 -12.12 -17.98
CA GLY A 67 7.24 -12.06 -17.53
C GLY A 67 6.37 -13.13 -18.18
N VAL A 68 5.11 -13.19 -17.76
CA VAL A 68 4.14 -14.09 -18.40
C VAL A 68 3.64 -13.53 -19.73
N PHE A 69 3.12 -14.42 -20.58
CA PHE A 69 2.34 -14.03 -21.77
C PHE A 69 0.84 -14.23 -21.52
N PRO A 70 -0.03 -13.24 -21.76
CA PRO A 70 0.29 -11.89 -22.24
C PRO A 70 0.94 -11.01 -21.16
N THR A 71 1.84 -10.11 -21.56
CA THR A 71 2.59 -9.20 -20.68
C THR A 71 1.72 -8.01 -20.26
N LEU A 72 0.63 -8.31 -19.56
CA LEU A 72 -0.31 -7.35 -19.00
C LEU A 72 -0.26 -7.41 -17.47
N THR A 73 -0.70 -6.31 -16.84
CA THR A 73 -0.75 -6.17 -15.39
C THR A 73 -1.54 -7.32 -14.71
N PRO A 74 -2.81 -7.64 -15.06
CA PRO A 74 -3.56 -8.67 -14.32
C PRO A 74 -2.92 -10.07 -14.40
N PRO A 75 -2.48 -10.57 -15.58
CA PRO A 75 -1.75 -11.83 -15.66
C PRO A 75 -0.43 -11.83 -14.89
N GLY A 76 0.39 -10.77 -15.05
CA GLY A 76 1.73 -10.70 -14.48
C GLY A 76 1.74 -10.75 -12.95
N TRP A 77 0.93 -9.92 -12.31
CA TRP A 77 0.84 -9.93 -10.85
C TRP A 77 0.15 -11.18 -10.32
N THR A 78 -0.87 -11.71 -11.01
CA THR A 78 -1.49 -12.97 -10.57
C THR A 78 -0.46 -14.10 -10.59
N ALA A 79 0.37 -14.17 -11.63
CA ALA A 79 1.46 -15.14 -11.70
C ALA A 79 2.51 -14.94 -10.59
N LEU A 80 2.91 -13.69 -10.31
CA LEU A 80 3.84 -13.36 -9.23
C LEU A 80 3.36 -13.91 -7.88
N TRP A 81 2.07 -13.78 -7.59
CA TRP A 81 1.51 -14.14 -6.28
C TRP A 81 1.01 -15.57 -6.16
N THR A 82 0.78 -16.26 -7.28
CA THR A 82 0.32 -17.66 -7.27
C THR A 82 1.43 -18.64 -7.65
N GLY A 83 2.51 -18.16 -8.28
CA GLY A 83 3.53 -19.01 -8.91
C GLY A 83 2.99 -19.81 -10.09
N ALA A 84 1.77 -19.52 -10.56
CA ALA A 84 1.10 -20.27 -11.61
C ALA A 84 1.15 -19.51 -12.94
N TRP A 85 1.07 -20.23 -14.05
CA TRP A 85 0.97 -19.63 -15.38
C TRP A 85 -0.46 -19.13 -15.65
N PRO A 86 -0.65 -18.19 -16.60
CA PRO A 86 -1.98 -17.70 -16.98
C PRO A 86 -2.96 -18.80 -17.40
N GLY A 87 -2.49 -19.87 -18.03
CA GLY A 87 -3.32 -21.05 -18.32
C GLY A 87 -3.87 -21.76 -17.07
N THR A 88 -3.20 -21.65 -15.92
CA THR A 88 -3.59 -22.24 -14.64
C THR A 88 -4.44 -21.29 -13.81
N HIS A 89 -3.97 -20.05 -13.58
CA HIS A 89 -4.72 -19.08 -12.77
C HIS A 89 -5.88 -18.41 -13.52
N ARG A 90 -5.94 -18.49 -14.86
CA ARG A 90 -7.03 -18.03 -15.75
C ARG A 90 -7.27 -16.51 -15.84
N VAL A 91 -6.56 -15.70 -15.08
CA VAL A 91 -6.52 -14.24 -15.26
C VAL A 91 -5.63 -13.89 -16.46
N MET A 92 -6.23 -13.52 -17.60
CA MET A 92 -5.52 -13.36 -18.89
C MET A 92 -5.52 -11.93 -19.45
N ASP A 93 -6.39 -11.04 -18.95
CA ASP A 93 -6.57 -9.69 -19.50
C ASP A 93 -7.16 -8.76 -18.44
N PHE A 94 -7.23 -7.46 -18.72
CA PHE A 94 -8.06 -6.51 -18.00
C PHE A 94 -9.55 -6.69 -18.28
N ASN A 95 -9.94 -7.07 -19.50
CA ASN A 95 -11.33 -7.30 -19.88
C ASN A 95 -11.52 -8.75 -20.28
N ILE A 96 -11.91 -9.58 -19.32
CA ILE A 96 -12.05 -11.02 -19.52
C ILE A 96 -13.48 -11.32 -19.92
N HIS A 97 -13.69 -11.79 -21.14
CA HIS A 97 -15.02 -12.20 -21.58
C HIS A 97 -15.55 -13.36 -20.73
N ARG A 98 -16.81 -13.26 -20.29
CA ARG A 98 -17.50 -14.35 -19.58
C ARG A 98 -18.08 -15.35 -20.59
N PRO A 99 -17.62 -16.61 -20.61
CA PRO A 99 -18.20 -17.60 -21.51
C PRO A 99 -19.71 -17.75 -21.29
N GLY A 100 -20.49 -17.67 -22.36
CA GLY A 100 -21.96 -17.74 -22.30
C GLY A 100 -22.67 -16.40 -22.13
N HIS A 101 -21.94 -15.28 -22.05
CA HIS A 101 -22.50 -13.93 -22.06
C HIS A 101 -22.34 -13.25 -23.43
N PRO A 102 -23.06 -12.15 -23.70
CA PRO A 102 -22.81 -11.30 -24.87
C PRO A 102 -21.36 -10.83 -24.96
N LEU A 103 -20.81 -10.67 -26.19
CA LEU A 103 -19.42 -10.22 -26.41
C LEU A 103 -19.10 -8.84 -25.82
N ALA A 104 -20.11 -7.99 -25.66
CA ALA A 104 -19.97 -6.68 -25.04
C ALA A 104 -19.81 -6.74 -23.51
N GLU A 105 -20.04 -7.91 -22.89
CA GLU A 105 -19.88 -8.12 -21.46
C GLU A 105 -18.51 -8.73 -21.15
N SER A 106 -17.81 -8.12 -20.19
CA SER A 106 -16.55 -8.60 -19.66
C SER A 106 -16.45 -8.40 -18.16
N ASP A 107 -15.67 -9.27 -17.54
CA ASP A 107 -15.18 -9.11 -16.19
C ASP A 107 -13.90 -8.31 -16.17
N TRP A 108 -13.81 -7.41 -15.18
CA TRP A 108 -12.56 -6.74 -14.91
C TRP A 108 -11.54 -7.71 -14.29
N GLY A 109 -10.39 -7.85 -14.92
CA GLY A 109 -9.35 -8.82 -14.58
C GLY A 109 -8.66 -8.61 -13.23
N ILE A 110 -8.78 -7.40 -12.65
CA ILE A 110 -8.33 -7.11 -11.29
C ILE A 110 -9.40 -7.60 -10.30
N ASN A 111 -9.55 -8.92 -10.24
CA ASN A 111 -10.58 -9.58 -9.46
C ASN A 111 -10.12 -10.97 -9.03
N THR A 112 -9.84 -11.12 -7.74
CA THR A 112 -9.37 -12.39 -7.15
C THR A 112 -10.35 -13.54 -7.36
N ARG A 113 -11.65 -13.26 -7.58
CA ARG A 113 -12.67 -14.30 -7.85
C ARG A 113 -12.46 -15.02 -9.19
N LEU A 114 -11.72 -14.39 -10.12
CA LEU A 114 -11.42 -14.99 -11.43
C LEU A 114 -10.24 -15.96 -11.36
N CYS A 115 -9.39 -15.81 -10.34
CA CYS A 115 -8.21 -16.63 -10.18
C CYS A 115 -8.57 -18.06 -9.75
N ARG A 116 -7.98 -19.05 -10.42
CA ARG A 116 -8.13 -20.48 -10.09
C ARG A 116 -6.93 -21.12 -9.40
N ALA A 117 -5.94 -20.30 -9.03
CA ALA A 117 -4.79 -20.73 -8.26
C ALA A 117 -4.82 -20.08 -6.87
N GLU A 118 -4.19 -20.74 -5.90
CA GLU A 118 -4.03 -20.17 -4.57
C GLU A 118 -3.01 -19.02 -4.59
N TYR A 119 -3.35 -17.91 -3.93
CA TYR A 119 -2.38 -16.84 -3.68
C TYR A 119 -1.49 -17.15 -2.48
N LEU A 120 -0.23 -16.73 -2.57
CA LEU A 120 0.78 -16.89 -1.54
C LEU A 120 0.32 -16.34 -0.17
N TRP A 121 -0.38 -15.21 -0.15
CA TRP A 121 -0.89 -14.64 1.10
C TRP A 121 -1.95 -15.51 1.77
N ASN A 122 -2.77 -16.25 1.01
CA ASN A 122 -3.73 -17.20 1.58
C ASN A 122 -3.00 -18.39 2.21
N ALA A 123 -1.96 -18.89 1.55
CA ALA A 123 -1.12 -19.96 2.08
C ALA A 123 -0.41 -19.53 3.38
N ILE A 124 0.12 -18.30 3.42
CA ILE A 124 0.75 -17.72 4.62
C ILE A 124 -0.26 -17.60 5.76
N GLU A 125 -1.46 -17.06 5.49
CA GLU A 125 -2.49 -16.92 6.52
C GLU A 125 -2.99 -18.28 7.03
N ARG A 126 -3.16 -19.28 6.15
CA ARG A 126 -3.49 -20.65 6.56
C ARG A 126 -2.40 -21.27 7.44
N GLY A 127 -1.13 -20.96 7.16
CA GLY A 127 0.01 -21.33 8.01
C GLY A 127 0.09 -20.58 9.34
N GLY A 128 -0.90 -19.74 9.67
CA GLY A 128 -0.93 -18.94 10.89
C GLY A 128 -0.06 -17.68 10.81
N GLY A 129 0.44 -17.32 9.63
CA GLY A 129 1.19 -16.09 9.38
C GLY A 129 0.31 -14.83 9.43
N ASP A 130 0.95 -13.69 9.67
CA ASP A 130 0.32 -12.37 9.58
C ASP A 130 0.61 -11.79 8.20
N VAL A 131 -0.43 -11.26 7.55
CA VAL A 131 -0.34 -10.68 6.20
C VAL A 131 -0.81 -9.23 6.24
N ILE A 132 -0.05 -8.36 5.57
CA ILE A 132 -0.45 -6.98 5.30
C ILE A 132 -0.31 -6.75 3.80
N LEU A 133 -1.42 -6.43 3.13
CA LEU A 133 -1.47 -6.08 1.71
C LEU A 133 -1.76 -4.59 1.60
N VAL A 134 -0.89 -3.83 0.92
CA VAL A 134 -1.05 -2.38 0.74
C VAL A 134 -1.00 -2.05 -0.73
N LYS A 135 -2.12 -1.60 -1.30
CA LYS A 135 -2.28 -1.34 -2.74
C LYS A 135 -1.79 -2.51 -3.60
N GLN A 136 -1.89 -3.72 -3.05
CA GLN A 136 -1.37 -4.89 -3.71
C GLN A 136 -2.30 -5.22 -4.87
N GLU A 137 -1.79 -5.12 -6.09
CA GLU A 137 -2.60 -5.41 -7.25
C GLU A 137 -3.08 -6.87 -7.26
N MET A 138 -4.26 -7.10 -7.83
CA MET A 138 -4.91 -8.42 -7.91
C MET A 138 -5.20 -9.02 -6.52
N SER A 139 -5.39 -8.18 -5.49
CA SER A 139 -5.81 -8.64 -4.16
C SER A 139 -7.26 -8.30 -3.83
N TRP A 140 -7.99 -7.60 -4.71
CA TRP A 140 -9.43 -7.35 -4.55
C TRP A 140 -10.30 -8.37 -5.31
N PRO A 141 -11.44 -8.82 -4.75
CA PRO A 141 -11.85 -8.65 -3.35
C PRO A 141 -10.86 -9.34 -2.40
N PRO A 142 -10.75 -8.86 -1.15
CA PRO A 142 -9.90 -9.49 -0.15
C PRO A 142 -10.23 -10.97 0.00
N THR A 143 -9.21 -11.82 -0.03
CA THR A 143 -9.31 -13.26 0.24
C THR A 143 -8.71 -13.64 1.60
N ILE A 144 -8.03 -12.70 2.27
CA ILE A 144 -7.55 -12.86 3.64
C ILE A 144 -8.69 -12.63 4.64
N VAL A 145 -8.61 -13.30 5.80
CA VAL A 145 -9.63 -13.26 6.86
C VAL A 145 -9.16 -12.48 8.10
N ARG A 146 -7.89 -12.64 8.49
CA ARG A 146 -7.29 -12.06 9.70
C ARG A 146 -6.30 -10.93 9.39
N GLY A 147 -5.68 -10.97 8.22
CA GLY A 147 -4.69 -9.97 7.82
C GLY A 147 -5.29 -8.59 7.57
N VAL A 148 -4.40 -7.62 7.32
CA VAL A 148 -4.79 -6.25 6.98
C VAL A 148 -4.69 -6.09 5.47
N GLN A 149 -5.77 -5.63 4.84
CA GLN A 149 -5.72 -5.23 3.44
C GLN A 149 -6.15 -3.78 3.29
N VAL A 150 -5.26 -2.99 2.70
CA VAL A 150 -5.50 -1.64 2.27
C VAL A 150 -5.59 -1.65 0.76
N GLU A 151 -6.76 -1.33 0.22
CA GLU A 151 -7.00 -1.29 -1.23
C GLU A 151 -6.81 -2.67 -1.90
N GLY A 152 -6.54 -2.75 -3.20
CA GLY A 152 -6.30 -4.01 -3.90
C GLY A 152 -6.65 -4.05 -5.39
N THR A 153 -7.16 -2.93 -5.92
CA THR A 153 -7.60 -2.76 -7.31
C THR A 153 -6.51 -2.19 -8.24
N GLY A 154 -5.30 -1.95 -7.75
CA GLY A 154 -4.16 -1.46 -8.53
C GLY A 154 -4.07 0.07 -8.71
N PRO A 155 -2.93 0.60 -9.20
CA PRO A 155 -2.72 2.02 -9.42
C PRO A 155 -3.36 2.47 -10.74
N GLY A 156 -4.64 2.83 -10.70
CA GLY A 156 -5.32 3.42 -11.84
C GLY A 156 -6.78 3.05 -11.84
N VAL A 157 -7.62 4.08 -11.97
CA VAL A 157 -9.08 3.99 -12.10
C VAL A 157 -9.77 3.18 -10.98
N SER A 158 -10.23 3.89 -9.95
CA SER A 158 -11.22 3.43 -8.94
C SER A 158 -10.66 2.72 -7.70
N ASN A 159 -9.75 3.38 -6.97
CA ASN A 159 -9.32 2.86 -5.65
C ASN A 159 -10.40 3.11 -4.59
N HIS A 160 -10.95 2.02 -4.05
CA HIS A 160 -12.02 2.04 -3.04
C HIS A 160 -11.61 2.65 -1.70
N HIS A 161 -10.35 2.44 -1.29
CA HIS A 161 -9.74 3.03 -0.10
C HIS A 161 -8.38 3.58 -0.50
N GLN A 162 -8.17 4.89 -0.43
CA GLN A 162 -6.96 5.52 -0.94
C GLN A 162 -6.16 6.13 0.20
N ILE A 163 -5.02 5.50 0.55
CA ILE A 163 -4.09 6.06 1.55
C ILE A 163 -3.23 7.19 0.95
N ALA A 164 -3.23 7.34 -0.38
CA ALA A 164 -2.77 8.54 -1.08
C ALA A 164 -3.20 8.48 -2.57
N GLY A 165 -3.65 9.60 -3.12
CA GLY A 165 -3.88 9.86 -4.54
C GLY A 165 -2.88 9.15 -5.45
N TYR A 166 -3.30 8.34 -6.44
CA TYR A 166 -2.34 7.80 -7.42
C TYR A 166 -1.64 8.95 -8.17
N HIS A 167 -2.36 10.06 -8.39
CA HIS A 167 -1.84 11.30 -8.95
C HIS A 167 -0.72 11.97 -8.13
N HIS A 168 -0.47 11.56 -6.87
CA HIS A 168 0.69 12.01 -6.11
C HIS A 168 1.97 11.24 -6.46
N PHE A 169 1.85 10.04 -7.03
CA PHE A 169 2.97 9.18 -7.40
C PHE A 169 3.12 9.02 -8.92
N VAL A 170 2.09 9.40 -9.67
CA VAL A 170 2.09 9.42 -11.13
C VAL A 170 2.20 10.86 -11.60
N ALA A 171 3.39 11.24 -12.07
CA ALA A 171 3.58 12.50 -12.76
C ALA A 171 2.96 12.39 -14.17
N GLY A 172 1.67 12.69 -14.29
CA GLY A 172 1.10 13.00 -15.61
C GLY A 172 1.87 14.18 -16.19
N ARG A 173 2.67 13.91 -17.24
CA ARG A 173 3.58 14.86 -17.92
C ARG A 173 4.55 15.59 -16.98
N TRP A 174 5.69 14.96 -16.67
CA TRP A 174 6.98 15.57 -16.26
C TRP A 174 6.96 17.03 -15.76
N THR A 175 6.22 17.33 -14.69
CA THR A 175 6.24 18.65 -14.03
C THR A 175 6.32 18.43 -12.52
N SER A 176 7.25 19.13 -11.87
CA SER A 176 7.33 19.19 -10.42
C SER A 176 6.04 19.82 -9.87
N ARG A 177 5.32 19.10 -9.01
CA ARG A 177 4.19 19.69 -8.27
C ARG A 177 4.74 20.43 -7.05
N ALA A 178 4.31 21.68 -6.83
CA ALA A 178 4.68 22.44 -5.65
C ALA A 178 4.07 21.82 -4.39
N LEU A 179 4.69 22.05 -3.22
CA LEU A 179 4.14 21.68 -1.90
C LEU A 179 2.89 22.52 -1.53
N GLU A 180 2.64 23.60 -2.27
CA GLU A 180 1.48 24.48 -2.13
C GLU A 180 0.51 24.21 -3.29
N GLY A 181 -0.65 23.62 -2.95
CA GLY A 181 -1.56 22.99 -3.90
C GLY A 181 -1.18 21.53 -4.05
N HIS A 182 -2.00 20.54 -3.73
CA HIS A 182 -3.26 20.20 -4.39
C HIS A 182 -3.85 19.03 -3.59
N ARG A 183 -5.13 19.09 -3.21
CA ARG A 183 -5.92 17.99 -2.60
C ARG A 183 -6.88 17.45 -3.65
N ASP A 184 -6.96 16.14 -3.80
CA ASP A 184 -7.98 15.43 -4.59
C ASP A 184 -9.37 16.08 -4.45
N PRO A 185 -10.07 16.48 -5.53
CA PRO A 185 -11.46 16.82 -5.38
C PRO A 185 -12.16 15.48 -5.26
N GLU A 186 -12.53 15.12 -4.04
CA GLU A 186 -13.18 13.84 -3.72
C GLU A 186 -14.52 13.61 -4.47
N THR A 187 -14.90 14.55 -5.34
CA THR A 187 -16.04 14.59 -6.24
C THR A 187 -15.75 14.11 -7.67
N LEU A 188 -14.50 13.89 -8.08
CA LEU A 188 -14.16 13.45 -9.44
C LEU A 188 -13.95 11.93 -9.55
N ASP A 189 -14.40 11.35 -10.67
CA ASP A 189 -14.04 10.01 -11.09
C ASP A 189 -12.50 9.90 -11.20
N PRO A 190 -11.85 8.89 -10.59
CA PRO A 190 -10.40 8.71 -10.69
C PRO A 190 -9.86 8.58 -12.12
N SER A 191 -10.69 8.17 -13.09
CA SER A 191 -10.35 8.19 -14.53
C SER A 191 -10.36 9.61 -15.12
N ALA A 192 -11.21 10.50 -14.60
CA ALA A 192 -11.23 11.91 -14.98
C ALA A 192 -9.97 12.65 -14.51
N LEU A 193 -9.34 12.21 -13.41
CA LEU A 193 -8.08 12.77 -12.90
C LEU A 193 -6.90 12.63 -13.90
N GLN A 194 -6.99 11.78 -14.92
CA GLN A 194 -5.98 11.70 -15.99
C GLN A 194 -5.99 12.94 -16.91
N ASN A 195 -7.13 13.63 -17.01
CA ASN A 195 -7.34 14.76 -17.90
C ASN A 195 -7.51 16.10 -17.17
N VAL A 196 -7.60 16.07 -15.83
CA VAL A 196 -7.83 17.25 -14.99
C VAL A 196 -6.49 17.87 -14.61
N ARG A 197 -6.34 19.17 -14.87
CA ARG A 197 -5.11 19.94 -14.61
C ARG A 197 -5.16 20.75 -13.32
N GLU A 198 -6.35 21.00 -12.79
CA GLU A 198 -6.58 21.77 -11.57
C GLU A 198 -7.49 21.00 -10.62
N ILE A 199 -7.03 20.86 -9.38
CA ILE A 199 -7.60 20.03 -8.33
C ILE A 199 -7.48 20.83 -7.01
N ASP A 200 -8.52 20.77 -6.18
CA ASP A 200 -8.79 21.61 -5.01
C ASP A 200 -7.58 21.75 -4.05
N PRO A 201 -6.92 22.90 -3.87
CA PRO A 201 -5.68 22.99 -3.08
C PRO A 201 -5.86 22.65 -1.59
N VAL A 202 -4.81 22.06 -0.96
CA VAL A 202 -4.70 22.07 0.51
C VAL A 202 -4.61 23.52 0.94
N GLN A 203 -5.65 24.01 1.60
CA GLN A 203 -5.70 25.39 2.08
C GLN A 203 -4.93 25.49 3.38
N PHE A 204 -3.91 26.36 3.39
CA PHE A 204 -3.19 26.71 4.60
C PHE A 204 -3.78 27.97 5.22
N VAL A 205 -4.01 27.94 6.52
CA VAL A 205 -4.27 29.12 7.35
C VAL A 205 -2.96 29.49 8.05
N VAL A 206 -2.53 30.73 7.90
CA VAL A 206 -1.36 31.25 8.62
C VAL A 206 -1.80 31.63 10.02
N SER A 207 -1.22 30.97 11.02
CA SER A 207 -1.45 31.25 12.44
C SER A 207 -0.65 32.46 12.92
N LEU A 208 -1.01 33.00 14.08
CA LEU A 208 -0.41 34.23 14.63
C LEU A 208 1.11 34.15 14.87
N ASP A 209 1.64 32.95 15.10
CA ASP A 209 3.08 32.71 15.28
C ASP A 209 3.80 32.40 13.96
N GLY A 210 3.13 32.60 12.82
CA GLY A 210 3.69 32.39 11.49
C GLY A 210 3.67 30.93 11.02
N ALA A 211 3.21 29.98 11.84
CA ALA A 211 3.04 28.60 11.39
C ALA A 211 1.89 28.48 10.39
N ARG A 212 2.02 27.59 9.41
CA ARG A 212 0.97 27.28 8.43
C ARG A 212 0.21 26.05 8.88
N GLU A 213 -1.09 26.17 9.11
CA GLU A 213 -1.97 25.06 9.49
C GLU A 213 -2.82 24.62 8.31
N ALA A 214 -2.97 23.32 8.10
CA ALA A 214 -3.88 22.75 7.12
C ALA A 214 -4.71 21.63 7.75
N ASP A 215 -5.98 21.55 7.35
CA ASP A 215 -6.86 20.46 7.75
C ASP A 215 -6.57 19.20 6.95
N LEU A 216 -6.21 18.13 7.66
CA LEU A 216 -6.07 16.77 7.16
C LEU A 216 -7.32 15.99 7.55
N ILE A 217 -8.32 15.97 6.67
CA ILE A 217 -9.58 15.28 6.94
C ILE A 217 -9.50 13.84 6.41
N VAL A 218 -9.58 12.87 7.32
CA VAL A 218 -9.75 11.46 6.99
C VAL A 218 -11.22 11.12 7.10
N ARG A 219 -11.85 10.69 6.00
CA ARG A 219 -13.27 10.30 6.01
C ARG A 219 -13.50 8.96 5.33
N PRO A 220 -14.50 8.18 5.78
CA PRO A 220 -14.99 7.05 5.03
C PRO A 220 -15.51 7.51 3.66
N LEU A 221 -15.13 6.81 2.60
CA LEU A 221 -15.53 7.16 1.24
C LEU A 221 -16.63 6.22 0.78
N ALA A 222 -17.84 6.74 0.58
CA ALA A 222 -18.93 6.04 -0.11
C ALA A 222 -18.74 6.11 -1.64
N ARG A 223 -17.53 5.82 -2.14
CA ARG A 223 -17.19 5.90 -3.58
C ARG A 223 -16.86 4.51 -4.12
N SER A 224 -17.82 3.87 -4.78
CA SER A 224 -17.61 2.65 -5.58
C SER A 224 -18.89 2.22 -6.29
N GLN A 225 -18.80 1.19 -7.15
CA GLN A 225 -19.98 0.47 -7.64
C GLN A 225 -20.84 0.01 -6.44
N GLY A 226 -22.17 0.03 -6.58
CA GLY A 226 -23.08 -0.22 -5.47
C GLY A 226 -22.84 -1.53 -4.69
N SER A 227 -22.25 -2.54 -5.32
CA SER A 227 -21.87 -3.82 -4.70
C SER A 227 -20.66 -3.75 -3.74
N MET A 228 -19.96 -2.62 -3.69
CA MET A 228 -18.70 -2.41 -2.98
C MET A 228 -18.79 -1.34 -1.89
N GLN A 229 -19.92 -0.65 -1.76
CA GLN A 229 -20.15 0.33 -0.71
C GLN A 229 -20.32 -0.40 0.63
N ARG A 230 -19.33 -0.26 1.52
CA ARG A 230 -19.54 -0.53 2.95
C ARG A 230 -20.09 0.73 3.57
N GLY A 231 -21.39 0.86 3.43
CA GLY A 231 -22.21 1.89 4.03
C GLY A 231 -22.39 3.19 3.24
N LYS A 232 -23.36 3.99 3.68
CA LYS A 232 -23.89 5.21 3.04
C LYS A 232 -23.40 6.50 3.68
N ALA A 233 -23.09 6.49 4.98
CA ALA A 233 -22.70 7.66 5.76
C ALA A 233 -21.47 7.35 6.63
N GLY A 234 -20.50 8.26 6.63
CA GLY A 234 -19.31 8.18 7.48
C GLY A 234 -19.05 9.49 8.19
N VAL A 235 -18.58 9.45 9.44
CA VAL A 235 -18.19 10.65 10.19
C VAL A 235 -16.73 10.98 9.85
N PRO A 236 -16.44 12.15 9.25
CA PRO A 236 -15.07 12.58 9.01
C PRO A 236 -14.32 12.81 10.31
N LYS A 237 -13.04 12.45 10.33
CA LYS A 237 -12.10 12.82 11.39
C LYS A 237 -11.14 13.87 10.90
N ARG A 238 -10.95 14.88 11.74
CA ARG A 238 -10.06 15.98 11.46
C ARG A 238 -8.74 15.77 12.17
N TYR A 239 -7.67 15.94 11.43
CA TYR A 239 -6.32 16.16 11.92
C TYR A 239 -5.84 17.52 11.42
N VAL A 240 -4.84 18.09 12.08
CA VAL A 240 -4.25 19.37 11.68
C VAL A 240 -2.77 19.16 11.41
N ALA A 241 -2.32 19.50 10.21
CA ALA A 241 -0.90 19.63 9.89
C ALA A 241 -0.46 21.06 10.20
N ARG A 242 0.44 21.23 11.16
CA ARG A 242 1.07 22.50 11.48
C ARG A 242 2.51 22.49 11.00
N VAL A 243 2.79 23.31 9.99
CA VAL A 243 4.11 23.42 9.38
C VAL A 243 4.80 24.69 9.84
N ALA A 244 5.94 24.54 10.51
CA ALA A 244 6.80 25.63 10.96
C ALA A 244 8.26 25.17 10.95
N GLU A 245 9.20 26.05 10.60
CA GLU A 245 10.64 25.78 10.71
C GLU A 245 11.10 24.49 9.99
N GLY A 246 10.47 24.17 8.85
CA GLY A 246 10.79 22.96 8.08
C GLY A 246 10.28 21.66 8.69
N ARG A 247 9.51 21.71 9.77
CA ARG A 247 8.87 20.55 10.42
C ARG A 247 7.36 20.57 10.25
N CYS A 248 6.75 19.38 10.27
CA CYS A 248 5.32 19.19 10.25
C CYS A 248 4.88 18.48 11.54
N ARG A 249 4.18 19.21 12.41
CA ARG A 249 3.49 18.63 13.56
C ARG A 249 2.08 18.24 13.15
N VAL A 250 1.73 16.98 13.37
CA VAL A 250 0.37 16.48 13.15
C VAL A 250 -0.35 16.45 14.48
N LEU A 251 -1.51 17.09 14.54
CA LEU A 251 -2.36 17.19 15.73
C LEU A 251 -3.68 16.45 15.47
N ASP A 252 -4.26 15.83 16.50
CA ASP A 252 -5.65 15.37 16.46
C ASP A 252 -6.64 16.54 16.63
N ASP A 253 -7.94 16.26 16.52
CA ASP A 253 -9.01 17.26 16.65
C ASP A 253 -9.00 17.99 18.00
N GLY A 254 -8.50 17.32 19.06
CA GLY A 254 -8.26 17.89 20.38
C GLY A 254 -6.96 18.71 20.48
N ARG A 255 -6.29 18.97 19.35
CA ARG A 255 -4.99 19.67 19.26
C ARG A 255 -3.85 18.95 19.98
N ARG A 256 -4.00 17.66 20.32
CA ARG A 256 -2.91 16.88 20.89
C ARG A 256 -1.97 16.45 19.78
N GLU A 257 -0.67 16.64 20.00
CA GLU A 257 0.36 16.20 19.07
C GLU A 257 0.40 14.67 18.98
N ILE A 258 0.31 14.17 17.74
CA ILE A 258 0.38 12.74 17.43
C ILE A 258 1.66 12.38 16.66
N ALA A 259 2.29 13.36 16.00
CA ALA A 259 3.58 13.20 15.34
C ALA A 259 4.27 14.56 15.14
N ASP A 260 5.60 14.56 15.10
CA ASP A 260 6.43 15.69 14.70
C ASP A 260 7.52 15.21 13.72
N LEU A 261 7.46 15.66 12.47
CA LEU A 261 8.15 15.06 11.34
C LEU A 261 9.01 16.08 10.59
N ALA A 262 10.24 15.71 10.27
CA ALA A 262 11.05 16.36 9.25
C ALA A 262 10.83 15.72 7.86
N PRO A 263 11.26 16.37 6.76
CA PRO A 263 11.23 15.75 5.43
C PRO A 263 12.00 14.42 5.41
N GLY A 264 11.29 13.34 5.05
CA GLY A 264 11.84 11.97 5.02
C GLY A 264 11.54 11.14 6.27
N ASP A 265 11.01 11.75 7.34
CA ASP A 265 10.58 11.02 8.53
C ASP A 265 9.25 10.28 8.30
N TRP A 266 9.06 9.23 9.10
CA TRP A 266 7.81 8.50 9.23
C TRP A 266 7.40 8.50 10.70
N SER A 267 6.11 8.75 10.96
CA SER A 267 5.56 8.59 12.30
C SER A 267 5.48 7.10 12.67
N GLY A 268 5.28 6.83 13.97
CA GLY A 268 4.71 5.55 14.38
C GLY A 268 3.30 5.35 13.82
N TRP A 269 2.79 4.11 13.93
CA TRP A 269 1.41 3.80 13.60
C TRP A 269 0.48 4.33 14.69
N ILE A 270 -0.58 5.01 14.28
CA ILE A 270 -1.66 5.43 15.16
C ILE A 270 -2.87 4.57 14.83
N ARG A 271 -3.44 3.94 15.85
CA ARG A 271 -4.71 3.22 15.70
C ARG A 271 -5.84 4.20 16.00
N ASP A 272 -6.74 4.33 15.03
CA ASP A 272 -7.93 5.15 15.17
C ASP A 272 -9.19 4.33 14.83
N ARG A 273 -10.37 4.83 15.21
CA ARG A 273 -11.68 4.18 14.97
C ARG A 273 -12.61 5.09 14.19
N PHE A 274 -13.42 4.56 13.30
CA PHE A 274 -14.35 5.36 12.51
C PHE A 274 -15.79 4.88 12.70
N THR A 275 -16.76 5.78 12.56
CA THR A 275 -18.17 5.39 12.48
C THR A 275 -18.62 5.41 11.03
N ILE A 276 -19.05 4.25 10.54
CA ILE A 276 -19.67 4.07 9.22
C ILE A 276 -21.05 3.46 9.42
N ASP A 277 -22.09 4.10 8.89
CA ASP A 277 -23.49 3.65 9.02
C ASP A 277 -23.92 3.37 10.47
N GLY A 278 -23.44 4.21 11.40
CA GLY A 278 -23.72 4.05 12.83
C GLY A 278 -22.96 2.90 13.50
N THR A 279 -22.08 2.20 12.78
CA THR A 279 -21.22 1.13 13.33
C THR A 279 -19.79 1.63 13.49
N GLU A 280 -19.20 1.38 14.67
CA GLU A 280 -17.79 1.66 14.93
C GLU A 280 -16.90 0.56 14.31
N ILE A 281 -15.89 0.97 13.55
CA ILE A 281 -14.91 0.11 12.88
C ILE A 281 -13.47 0.52 13.20
#